data_AF-A0A814YKG8-F1
#
_entry.id   AF-A0A814YKG8-F1
#
_cell.length_a   1.000
_cell.length_b   1.000
_cell.length_c   1.000
_cell.angle_alpha   90.00
_cell.angle_beta   90.00
_cell.angle_gamma   90.00
#
_symmetry.space_group_name_H-M   'P 1'
#
loop_
_entity.id
_entity.type
_entity.pdbx_description
1 polymer ?
#
loop_
_entity_poly.entity_id
_entity_poly.type
_entity_poly.pdbx_seq_one_letter_code
_entity_poly.pdbx_strand_id
1 'polypeptide(L)' 'MMMRGKSIAGINHYRSWPKYRPGYDFSFEDCEQWNEKRRIEPEDEPYFDRTDYDQMDQEIQDKAFAFIAKLGGKAPPK' A
#
# COMPACT_ATOMS: atom_id res chain seq x y z
N MET A 1 -12.60 4.85 -26.09
CA MET A 1 -13.62 4.40 -25.13
C MET A 1 -13.03 3.24 -24.34
N MET A 2 -12.55 3.45 -23.10
CA MET A 2 -12.03 2.35 -22.28
C MET A 2 -13.23 1.54 -21.75
N MET A 3 -13.30 0.24 -22.05
CA MET A 3 -14.31 -0.64 -21.46
C MET A 3 -14.12 -0.67 -19.94
N ARG A 4 -15.05 -0.09 -19.18
CA ARG A 4 -15.16 -0.36 -17.75
C ARG A 4 -15.60 -1.82 -17.59
N GLY A 5 -14.68 -2.68 -17.14
CA GLY A 5 -15.03 -4.05 -16.76
C GLY A 5 -16.16 -4.05 -15.73
N LYS A 6 -17.16 -4.92 -15.89
CA LYS A 6 -18.24 -5.08 -14.92
C LYS A 6 -17.65 -5.63 -13.62
N SER A 7 -18.06 -5.07 -12.47
CA SER A 7 -17.71 -5.65 -11.18
C SER A 7 -18.35 -7.03 -11.05
N ILE A 8 -17.53 -8.06 -10.84
CA ILE A 8 -18.01 -9.39 -10.48
C ILE A 8 -17.87 -9.51 -8.96
N ALA A 9 -19.00 -9.73 -8.27
CA ALA A 9 -19.02 -9.93 -6.83
C ALA A 9 -18.15 -11.14 -6.47
N GLY A 10 -17.27 -10.99 -5.47
CA GLY A 10 -16.33 -12.05 -5.07
C GLY A 10 -15.00 -12.08 -5.83
N ILE A 11 -14.87 -11.40 -6.98
CA ILE A 11 -13.61 -11.34 -7.75
C ILE A 11 -12.92 -10.00 -7.57
N ASN A 12 -13.68 -8.90 -7.64
CA ASN A 12 -13.14 -7.55 -7.52
C ASN A 12 -13.26 -7.04 -6.08
N HIS A 13 -12.65 -7.75 -5.13
CA HIS A 13 -12.42 -7.19 -3.81
C HIS A 13 -11.29 -6.16 -3.93
N TYR A 14 -11.66 -4.88 -3.83
CA TYR A 14 -10.67 -3.82 -3.73
C TYR A 14 -9.98 -3.93 -2.37
N ARG A 15 -8.65 -3.84 -2.37
CA ARG A 15 -7.89 -3.67 -1.14
C ARG A 15 -8.35 -2.42 -0.41
N SER A 16 -8.26 -2.46 0.93
CA SER A 16 -8.46 -1.28 1.76
C SER A 16 -7.58 -0.13 1.27
N TRP A 17 -8.09 1.10 1.32
CA TRP A 17 -7.29 2.24 0.87
C TRP A 17 -6.06 2.41 1.78
N PRO A 18 -4.91 2.81 1.25
CA PRO A 18 -3.74 3.06 2.07
C PRO A 18 -4.00 4.22 3.05
N LYS A 19 -3.33 4.18 4.20
CA LYS A 19 -3.31 5.29 5.16
C LYS A 19 -2.56 6.47 4.52
N TYR A 20 -3.13 7.65 4.56
CA TYR A 20 -2.41 8.88 4.21
C TYR A 20 -1.45 9.25 5.34
N ARG A 21 -0.18 9.47 4.98
CA ARG A 21 0.92 9.84 5.87
C ARG A 21 1.37 11.26 5.54
N PRO A 22 1.00 12.26 6.38
CA PRO A 22 1.44 13.64 6.20
C PRO A 22 2.97 13.75 6.09
N GLY A 23 3.45 14.44 5.06
CA GLY A 23 4.88 14.66 4.81
C GLY A 23 5.60 13.51 4.09
N TYR A 24 4.95 12.37 3.89
CA TYR A 24 5.48 11.26 3.07
C TYR A 24 4.74 11.15 1.74
N ASP A 25 3.42 11.15 1.79
CA ASP A 25 2.58 11.04 0.60
C ASP A 25 2.36 12.44 -0.02
N PHE A 26 2.13 12.49 -1.34
CA PHE A 26 1.84 13.75 -2.04
C PHE A 26 0.52 14.36 -1.55
N SER A 27 0.50 15.67 -1.26
CA SER A 27 -0.72 16.36 -0.85
C SER A 27 -1.75 16.44 -1.97
N PHE A 28 -3.02 16.21 -1.64
CA PHE A 28 -4.15 16.35 -2.58
C PHE A 28 -5.36 16.96 -1.86
N GLU A 29 -6.37 17.35 -2.63
CA GLU A 29 -7.61 17.91 -2.08
C GLU A 29 -8.23 16.93 -1.06
N ASP A 30 -8.59 17.43 0.12
CA ASP A 30 -9.11 16.64 1.25
C ASP A 30 -8.16 15.57 1.84
N CYS A 31 -6.85 15.62 1.58
CA CYS A 31 -5.92 14.62 2.14
C CYS A 31 -5.93 14.56 3.68
N GLU A 32 -6.26 15.66 4.36
CA GLU A 32 -6.39 15.72 5.83
C GLU A 32 -7.53 14.83 6.36
N GLN A 33 -8.60 14.65 5.57
CA GLN A 33 -9.77 13.83 5.94
C GLN A 33 -9.68 12.41 5.37
N TRP A 34 -8.63 12.10 4.60
CA TRP A 34 -8.49 10.82 3.88
C TRP A 34 -8.62 9.61 4.81
N ASN A 35 -7.95 9.67 5.96
CA ASN A 35 -7.93 8.58 6.93
C ASN A 35 -9.29 8.36 7.62
N GLU A 36 -10.13 9.39 7.70
CA GLU A 36 -11.47 9.33 8.31
C GLU A 36 -12.48 8.70 7.35
N LYS A 37 -12.36 8.99 6.04
CA LYS A 37 -13.23 8.45 4.98
C LYS A 37 -12.78 7.07 4.48
N ARG A 38 -11.69 6.57 5.03
CA ARG A 38 -11.03 5.35 4.58
C ARG A 38 -11.87 4.11 4.88
N ARG A 39 -12.10 3.30 3.85
CA ARG A 39 -12.67 1.95 4.01
C ARG A 39 -11.57 0.96 4.35
N ILE A 40 -11.75 0.22 5.45
CA ILE A 40 -10.84 -0.83 5.92
C ILE A 40 -11.66 -2.11 6.06
N GLU A 41 -11.20 -3.18 5.44
CA GLU A 41 -11.70 -4.52 5.69
C GLU A 41 -10.99 -5.10 6.94
N PRO A 42 -11.67 -5.88 7.80
CA PRO A 42 -11.10 -6.35 9.07
C PRO A 42 -9.76 -7.10 8.95
N GLU A 43 -9.58 -7.83 7.84
CA GLU A 43 -8.35 -8.57 7.55
C GLU A 43 -7.15 -7.65 7.28
N ASP A 44 -7.40 -6.42 6.82
CA ASP A 44 -6.35 -5.46 6.50
C ASP A 44 -6.04 -4.53 7.69
N GLU A 45 -6.90 -4.48 8.71
CA GLU A 45 -6.80 -3.58 9.88
C GLU A 45 -5.44 -3.64 10.60
N PRO A 46 -4.84 -4.83 10.85
CA PRO A 46 -3.52 -4.92 11.50
C PRO A 46 -2.38 -4.24 10.72
N TYR A 47 -2.49 -4.08 9.40
CA TYR A 47 -1.48 -3.40 8.59
C TYR A 47 -1.54 -1.88 8.74
N PHE A 48 -2.64 -1.34 9.24
CA PHE A 48 -2.88 0.10 9.33
C PHE A 48 -2.70 0.70 10.73
N ASP A 49 -2.75 -0.14 11.76
CA ASP A 49 -2.47 0.23 13.14
C ASP A 49 -0.97 0.44 13.40
N ARG A 50 -0.12 -0.06 12.49
CA ARG A 50 1.31 0.17 12.53
C ARG A 50 1.65 1.66 12.36
N THR A 51 2.55 2.12 13.23
CA THR A 51 3.09 3.49 13.24
C THR A 51 4.61 3.51 13.14
N ASP A 52 5.24 2.33 13.07
CA ASP A 52 6.68 2.10 12.95
C ASP A 52 7.14 2.20 11.49
N TYR A 53 6.88 3.35 10.84
CA TYR A 53 7.09 3.53 9.40
C TYR A 53 8.52 3.21 8.94
N ASP A 54 9.54 3.57 9.72
CA ASP A 54 10.94 3.27 9.37
C ASP A 54 11.20 1.75 9.29
N GLN A 55 10.61 0.99 10.22
CA GLN A 55 10.71 -0.46 10.25
C GLN A 55 9.94 -1.09 9.08
N MET A 56 8.76 -0.55 8.76
CA MET A 56 7.98 -0.98 7.61
C MET A 56 8.74 -0.75 6.30
N ASP A 57 9.38 0.40 6.15
CA ASP A 57 10.18 0.74 4.97
C ASP A 57 11.37 -0.24 4.82
N GLN A 58 12.04 -0.58 5.92
CA GLN A 58 13.10 -1.60 5.91
C GLN A 58 12.57 -2.98 5.50
N GLU A 59 11.44 -3.42 6.04
CA GLU A 59 10.80 -4.69 5.67
C GLU A 59 10.42 -4.74 4.18
N ILE A 60 9.93 -3.63 3.65
CA ILE A 60 9.58 -3.50 2.23
C ILE A 60 10.83 -3.59 1.36
N GLN A 61 11.90 -2.89 1.73
CA GLN A 61 13.18 -2.97 1.03
C GLN A 61 13.75 -4.39 1.04
N ASP A 62 13.76 -5.06 2.19
CA ASP A 62 14.28 -6.42 2.32
C ASP A 62 13.49 -7.40 1.44
N LYS A 63 12.16 -7.29 1.44
CA LYS A 63 11.29 -8.10 0.57
C LYS A 63 11.54 -7.81 -0.91
N ALA A 64 11.70 -6.54 -1.29
CA ALA A 64 11.98 -6.15 -2.65
C ALA A 64 13.33 -6.70 -3.14
N PHE A 65 14.37 -6.60 -2.31
CA PHE A 65 15.69 -7.15 -2.64
C PHE A 65 15.70 -8.67 -2.70
N ALA A 66 15.00 -9.36 -1.79
CA ALA A 66 14.84 -10.80 -1.85
C ALA A 66 14.13 -11.24 -3.14
N PHE A 67 13.10 -10.50 -3.56
CA PHE A 67 12.41 -10.73 -4.83
C PHE A 67 13.34 -10.54 -6.04
N ILE A 68 14.08 -9.43 -6.08
CA ILE A 68 15.05 -9.14 -7.15
C ILE A 68 16.13 -10.24 -7.22
N ALA A 69 16.66 -10.67 -6.08
CA ALA A 69 17.66 -11.73 -5.99
C ALA A 69 17.10 -13.07 -6.52
N LYS A 70 15.85 -13.40 -6.21
CA LYS A 70 15.17 -14.59 -6.74
C LYS A 70 15.02 -14.57 -8.26
N LEU A 71 14.94 -13.38 -8.86
CA LEU A 71 14.93 -13.18 -10.32
C LEU A 71 16.34 -13.15 -10.93
N GLY A 72 17.41 -13.28 -10.14
CA GLY A 72 18.80 -13.22 -10.60
C GLY A 72 19.35 -11.79 -10.76
N GLY A 73 18.62 -10.77 -10.28
CA GLY A 73 19.09 -9.39 -10.25
C GLY A 73 20.08 -9.13 -9.12
N LYS A 74 20.92 -8.10 -9.27
CA LYS A 74 21.80 -7.61 -8.21
C LYS A 74 21.13 -6.44 -7.50
N ALA A 75 21.08 -6.48 -6.18
CA ALA A 75 20.62 -5.35 -5.37
C ALA A 75 21.63 -4.17 -5.48
N PRO A 76 21.16 -2.92 -5.41
CA PRO A 76 22.04 -1.76 -5.36
C PRO A 76 22.91 -1.77 -4.09
N PRO A 77 24.13 -1.20 -4.13
CA PRO A 77 24.97 -1.05 -2.94
C PRO A 77 24.27 -0.15 -1.91
N LYS A 78 24.41 -0.52 -0.62
CA LYS A 78 23.93 0.25 0.54
C LYS A 78 24.62 1.60 0.65
#